data_AF-G7W8E9-F1
#
_entry.id   AF-G7W8E9-F1
#
_cell.length_a   1.000
_cell.length_b   1.000
_cell.length_c   1.000
_cell.angle_alpha   90.00
_cell.angle_beta   90.00
_cell.angle_gamma   90.00
#
_symmetry.space_group_name_H-M   'P 1'
#
loop_
_entity.id
_entity.type
_entity.pdbx_description
1 polymer ?
#
loop_
_entity_poly.entity_id
_entity_poly.type
_entity_poly.pdbx_seq_one_letter_code
_entity_poly.pdbx_strand_id
1 'polypeptide(L)' 'MYRITRNDLQILLTKIEDLRDKLHSNVKQGKSIQDPLVIKLSQDLDEQLNLYYRMIKTISII' A
#
# COMPACT_ATOMS: atom_id res chain seq x y z
N MET A 1 3.41 -23.66 2.10
CA MET A 1 2.17 -22.87 1.88
C MET A 1 2.01 -21.95 3.08
N TYR A 2 2.34 -20.66 2.95
CA TYR A 2 2.23 -19.73 4.08
C TYR A 2 0.75 -19.43 4.34
N ARG A 3 0.28 -19.68 5.56
CA ARG A 3 -1.09 -19.40 5.99
C ARG A 3 -1.16 -17.90 6.31
N ILE A 4 -1.77 -17.12 5.41
CA ILE A 4 -2.03 -15.70 5.65
C ILE A 4 -2.93 -15.59 6.87
N THR A 5 -2.50 -14.82 7.88
CA THR A 5 -3.29 -14.57 9.08
C THR A 5 -4.05 -13.26 8.98
N ARG A 6 -5.09 -13.11 9.80
CA ARG A 6 -5.82 -11.84 9.95
C ARG A 6 -4.88 -10.69 10.38
N ASN A 7 -3.85 -11.01 11.15
CA ASN A 7 -2.85 -10.06 11.60
C ASN A 7 -1.98 -9.57 10.43
N ASP A 8 -1.55 -10.47 9.54
CA ASP A 8 -0.78 -10.09 8.34
C ASP A 8 -1.58 -9.16 7.43
N LEU A 9 -2.87 -9.44 7.27
CA LEU A 9 -3.78 -8.57 6.52
C LEU A 9 -3.92 -7.19 7.19
N GLN A 10 -4.05 -7.16 8.51
CA GLN A 10 -4.18 -5.90 9.25
C GLN A 10 -2.90 -5.05 9.15
N ILE A 11 -1.73 -5.67 9.29
CA ILE A 11 -0.43 -5.00 9.11
C ILE A 11 -0.32 -4.41 7.69
N LEU A 12 -0.70 -5.17 6.67
CA LEU A 12 -0.69 -4.69 5.29
C LEU A 12 -1.63 -3.50 5.08
N LEU A 13 -2.86 -3.58 5.59
CA LEU A 13 -3.83 -2.49 5.51
C LEU A 13 -3.33 -1.23 6.22
N THR A 14 -2.76 -1.36 7.42
CA THR A 14 -2.15 -0.22 8.13
C THR A 14 -1.03 0.41 7.32
N LYS A 15 -0.19 -0.38 6.64
CA LYS A 15 0.88 0.12 5.79
C LYS A 15 0.36 0.86 4.55
N ILE A 16 -0.72 0.36 3.93
CA ILE A 16 -1.40 1.02 2.80
C ILE A 16 -1.94 2.38 3.22
N GLU A 17 -2.63 2.44 4.36
CA GLU A 17 -3.19 3.69 4.89
C GLU A 17 -2.10 4.72 5.20
N ASP A 18 -1.00 4.31 5.85
CA ASP A 18 0.13 5.19 6.15
C ASP A 18 0.80 5.74 4.88
N LEU A 19 1.00 4.91 3.85
CA LEU A 19 1.55 5.36 2.56
C LEU A 19 0.62 6.33 1.85
N ARG A 20 -0.69 6.08 1.87
CA ARG A 20 -1.70 6.99 1.30
C ARG A 20 -1.68 8.34 2.01
N ASP A 21 -1.63 8.35 3.34
CA ASP A 21 -1.63 9.58 4.13
C ASP A 21 -0.34 10.39 3.93
N LYS A 22 0.81 9.70 3.76
CA LYS A 22 2.07 10.32 3.36
C LYS A 22 1.98 10.94 1.97
N LEU A 23 1.42 10.26 0.98
CA LEU A 23 1.23 10.82 -0.37
C LEU A 23 0.35 12.07 -0.33
N HIS A 24 -0.82 11.98 0.32
CA HIS A 24 -1.72 13.12 0.47
C HIS A 24 -1.03 14.30 1.17
N SER A 25 -0.23 14.04 2.19
CA SER A 25 0.50 15.09 2.91
C SER A 25 1.55 15.77 2.02
N ASN A 26 2.28 15.02 1.20
CA ASN A 26 3.27 15.59 0.27
C ASN A 26 2.60 16.43 -0.82
N VAL A 27 1.46 15.98 -1.36
CA VAL A 27 0.67 16.76 -2.34
C VAL A 27 0.11 18.03 -1.68
N LYS A 28 -0.41 17.95 -0.45
CA LYS A 28 -0.89 19.12 0.31
C LYS A 28 0.22 20.13 0.63
N GLN A 29 1.45 19.67 0.76
CA GLN A 29 2.64 20.53 0.92
C GLN A 29 3.11 21.18 -0.41
N GLY A 30 2.42 20.90 -1.52
CA GLY A 30 2.75 21.47 -2.82
C GLY A 30 3.89 20.77 -3.55
N LYS A 31 4.29 19.56 -3.13
CA LYS A 31 5.31 18.79 -3.87
C LYS A 31 4.77 18.39 -5.24
N SER A 32 5.63 18.50 -6.24
CA SER A 32 5.32 18.05 -7.60
C SER A 32 5.06 16.55 -7.63
N ILE A 33 4.16 16.10 -8.51
CA ILE A 33 3.97 14.67 -8.79
C ILE A 33 5.22 14.01 -9.39
N GLN A 34 6.14 14.81 -9.93
CA GLN A 34 7.42 14.36 -10.45
C GLN A 34 8.53 14.36 -9.38
N ASP A 35 8.22 14.80 -8.16
CA ASP A 35 9.18 14.75 -7.05
C ASP A 35 9.59 13.29 -6.79
N PRO A 36 10.90 12.98 -6.72
CA PRO A 36 11.38 11.61 -6.53
C PRO A 36 10.79 10.92 -5.29
N LEU A 37 10.52 11.67 -4.21
CA LEU A 37 9.88 11.13 -3.02
C LEU A 37 8.42 10.77 -3.28
N VAL A 38 7.67 11.62 -4.00
CA VAL A 38 6.27 11.36 -4.35
C VAL A 38 6.16 10.15 -5.28
N ILE A 39 7.07 10.03 -6.25
CA ILE A 39 7.16 8.86 -7.14
C ILE A 39 7.42 7.60 -6.30
N LYS A 40 8.42 7.63 -5.41
CA LYS A 40 8.76 6.48 -4.57
C LYS A 40 7.59 6.05 -3.69
N LEU A 41 6.95 7.00 -2.99
CA LEU A 41 5.77 6.71 -2.17
C LEU A 41 4.63 6.11 -2.99
N SER A 42 4.45 6.53 -4.25
CA SER A 42 3.44 5.99 -5.16
C SER A 42 3.76 4.55 -5.56
N GLN A 43 5.03 4.26 -5.86
CA GLN A 43 5.51 2.91 -6.18
C GLN A 43 5.37 1.96 -4.97
N ASP A 44 5.77 2.43 -3.78
CA ASP A 44 5.65 1.66 -2.54
C ASP A 44 4.16 1.33 -2.25
N LEU A 45 3.26 2.30 -2.46
CA LEU A 45 1.81 2.08 -2.31
C LEU A 45 1.27 1.06 -3.31
N ASP A 46 1.65 1.17 -4.59
CA ASP A 46 1.24 0.23 -5.63
C ASP A 46 1.70 -1.19 -5.31
N GLU A 47 2.93 -1.36 -4.80
CA GLU A 47 3.42 -2.67 -4.36
C GLU A 47 2.53 -3.26 -3.25
N GLN A 48 2.19 -2.48 -2.22
CA GLN A 48 1.36 -2.98 -1.12
C GLN A 48 -0.08 -3.30 -1.57
N LEU A 49 -0.65 -2.49 -2.46
CA LEU A 49 -1.96 -2.76 -3.06
C LEU A 49 -1.95 -4.06 -3.88
N ASN A 50 -0.89 -4.27 -4.67
CA ASN A 50 -0.71 -5.52 -5.43
C ASN A 50 -0.61 -6.74 -4.50
N LEU A 51 0.09 -6.63 -3.37
CA LEU A 51 0.11 -7.69 -2.35
C LEU A 51 -1.28 -7.95 -1.78
N TYR A 52 -2.03 -6.90 -1.46
CA TYR A 52 -3.39 -7.00 -0.93
C TYR A 52 -4.32 -7.71 -1.93
N TYR A 53 -4.28 -7.34 -3.21
CA TYR A 53 -5.08 -7.99 -4.24
C TYR A 53 -4.71 -9.46 -4.41
N ARG A 54 -3.42 -9.81 -4.33
CA ARG A 54 -2.98 -11.22 -4.36
C ARG A 54 -3.50 -12.01 -3.15
N MET A 55 -3.49 -11.40 -1.96
CA MET A 55 -4.00 -12.02 -0.75
C MET A 55 -5.51 -12.27 -0.85
N ILE A 56 -6.29 -11.27 -1.27
CA ILE A 56 -7.75 -11.42 -1.45
C ILE A 56 -8.09 -12.43 -2.53
N LYS A 57 -7.37 -12.41 -3.66
CA LYS A 57 -7.55 -13.40 -4.72
C LYS A 57 -7.29 -14.81 -4.22
N THR A 58 -6.30 -14.99 -3.35
CA THR A 58 -6.01 -16.29 -2.73
C THR A 58 -7.10 -16.72 -1.76
N ILE A 59 -7.66 -15.78 -0.98
CA ILE A 59 -8.75 -16.06 -0.02
C ILE A 59 -10.07 -16.35 -0.74
N SER A 60 -10.35 -15.70 -1.88
CA SER A 60 -11.62 -15.87 -2.62
C SER A 60 -11.70 -17.16 -3.44
N ILE A 61 -10.62 -17.93 -3.55
CA ILE A 61 -10.56 -19.21 -4.27
C ILE A 61 -10.76 -20.41 -3.31
N ILE A 62 -10.96 -20.15 -2.01
CA ILE A 62 -11.25 -21.16 -0.97
C ILE A 62 -12.69 -20.99 -0.50
#